data_AF-A0A1I6IFH6-F1
#
_entry.id   AF-A0A1I6IFH6-F1
#
_cell.length_a   1.000
_cell.length_b   1.000
_cell.length_c   1.000
_cell.angle_alpha   90.00
_cell.angle_beta   90.00
_cell.angle_gamma   90.00
#
_symmetry.space_group_name_H-M   'P 1'
#
loop_
_entity.id
_entity.type
_entity.pdbx_description
1 polymer ?
#
loop_
_entity_poly.entity_id
_entity_poly.type
_entity_poly.pdbx_seq_one_letter_code
_entity_poly.pdbx_strand_id
1 'polypeptide(L)'
;MFKKTLFVALTFLLLTSCWKDKSPEDLIRLKDKFKSQVNDFESKKETANKNVNKGLESLNALKSALEDTKNEDKEFAKVYGDWEKVDRRVQNLNKEYEDLKEKASNLFTAMETQTNSLSDEKSKKTLLGAIEKARTKYNGTLANTSKAIDKLKLLHGDALEVVKALEVAAALNSFDNINDQMKSIEGRVDGIMQELNVAVVESKKLYEKKITELGE
;
A
#
# COMPACT_ATOMS: atom_id res chain seq x y z
N MET A 1 -37.96 47.00 -36.70
CA MET A 1 -38.26 45.72 -36.02
C MET A 1 -37.05 45.05 -35.34
N PHE A 2 -35.88 45.70 -35.26
CA PHE A 2 -34.63 45.08 -34.75
C PHE A 2 -34.36 45.20 -33.23
N LYS A 3 -35.21 45.91 -32.47
CA LYS A 3 -34.99 46.13 -31.02
C LYS A 3 -35.65 45.06 -30.12
N LYS A 4 -36.59 44.27 -30.63
CA LYS A 4 -37.30 43.24 -29.83
C LYS A 4 -36.61 41.87 -29.86
N THR A 5 -35.81 41.59 -30.89
CA THR A 5 -35.06 40.33 -31.03
C THR A 5 -33.78 40.26 -30.19
N LEU A 6 -33.20 41.41 -29.82
CA LEU A 6 -31.98 41.45 -28.99
C LEU A 6 -32.25 41.05 -27.53
N PHE A 7 -33.48 41.28 -27.03
CA PHE A 7 -33.85 40.97 -25.65
C PHE A 7 -34.14 39.48 -25.40
N VAL A 8 -34.43 38.71 -26.44
CA VAL A 8 -34.71 37.26 -26.34
C VAL A 8 -33.41 36.44 -26.36
N ALA A 9 -32.34 36.95 -26.99
CA ALA A 9 -31.04 36.31 -27.01
C ALA A 9 -30.28 36.44 -25.66
N LEU A 10 -30.51 37.53 -24.92
CA LEU A 10 -29.81 37.79 -23.66
C LEU A 10 -30.36 36.94 -22.49
N THR A 11 -31.64 36.58 -22.52
CA THR A 11 -32.28 35.71 -21.52
C THR A 11 -31.96 34.22 -21.72
N PHE A 12 -31.62 33.79 -22.94
CA PHE A 12 -31.19 32.40 -23.21
C PHE A 12 -29.74 32.12 -22.77
N LEU A 13 -28.88 33.14 -22.69
CA LEU A 13 -27.49 33.01 -22.23
C LEU A 13 -27.34 32.94 -20.70
N LEU A 14 -28.37 33.33 -19.94
CA LEU A 14 -28.35 33.24 -18.47
C LEU A 14 -28.84 31.88 -17.95
N LEU A 15 -29.53 31.08 -18.77
CA LEU A 15 -30.08 29.78 -18.38
C LEU A 15 -29.15 28.58 -18.62
N THR A 16 -28.02 28.77 -19.33
CA THR A 16 -27.05 27.68 -19.57
C THR A 16 -25.96 27.58 -18.49
N SER A 17 -25.91 28.51 -17.53
CA SER A 17 -24.95 28.45 -16.42
C SER A 17 -25.37 27.55 -15.26
N CYS A 18 -26.62 27.07 -15.24
CA CYS A 18 -27.12 26.17 -14.18
C CYS A 18 -26.84 24.68 -14.41
N TRP A 19 -26.21 24.26 -15.50
CA TRP A 19 -25.96 22.84 -15.81
C TRP A 19 -24.48 22.46 -15.73
N LYS A 20 -23.81 22.96 -14.70
CA LYS A 20 -22.49 22.46 -14.30
C LYS A 20 -22.38 22.36 -12.78
N ASP A 21 -23.42 21.83 -12.14
CA ASP A 21 -23.31 21.21 -10.82
C ASP A 21 -22.49 19.92 -10.95
N LYS A 22 -21.20 20.07 -11.27
CA LYS A 22 -20.21 19.12 -10.76
C LYS A 22 -20.20 19.38 -9.27
N SER A 23 -20.58 18.39 -8.46
CA SER A 23 -20.29 18.41 -7.03
C SER A 23 -18.84 18.90 -6.86
N PRO A 24 -18.61 19.99 -6.10
CA PRO A 24 -17.32 20.71 -6.09
C PRO A 24 -16.12 19.83 -5.73
N GLU A 25 -16.37 18.67 -5.13
CA GLU A 25 -15.38 17.72 -4.63
C GLU A 25 -15.19 16.48 -5.52
N ASP A 26 -16.01 16.28 -6.57
CA ASP A 26 -15.95 15.14 -7.50
C ASP A 26 -15.66 13.78 -6.80
N LEU A 27 -16.48 13.47 -5.78
CA LEU A 27 -16.31 12.32 -4.89
C LEU A 27 -16.17 10.99 -5.62
N ILE A 28 -16.90 10.82 -6.73
CA ILE A 28 -16.85 9.59 -7.54
C ILE A 28 -15.44 9.42 -8.12
N ARG A 29 -14.87 10.48 -8.71
CA ARG A 29 -13.50 10.46 -9.24
C ARG A 29 -12.45 10.20 -8.16
N LEU A 30 -12.62 10.78 -6.96
CA LEU A 30 -11.70 10.52 -5.84
C LEU A 30 -11.78 9.07 -5.36
N LYS A 31 -13.00 8.51 -5.30
CA LYS A 31 -13.23 7.10 -4.98
C LYS A 31 -12.58 6.18 -6.02
N ASP A 32 -12.70 6.50 -7.30
CA ASP A 32 -12.06 5.74 -8.39
C ASP A 32 -10.54 5.80 -8.32
N LYS A 33 -9.97 6.99 -8.06
CA LYS A 33 -8.51 7.14 -7.84
C LYS A 33 -8.02 6.33 -6.65
N PHE A 34 -8.76 6.37 -5.54
CA PHE A 34 -8.43 5.57 -4.36
C PHE A 34 -8.50 4.07 -4.68
N LYS A 35 -9.53 3.61 -5.39
CA LYS A 35 -9.64 2.22 -5.84
C LYS A 35 -8.47 1.79 -6.72
N SER A 36 -8.06 2.64 -7.67
CA SER A 36 -6.87 2.36 -8.50
C SER A 36 -5.63 2.17 -7.63
N GLN A 37 -5.42 3.09 -6.68
CA GLN A 37 -4.26 3.05 -5.79
C GLN A 37 -4.24 1.79 -4.90
N VAL A 38 -5.41 1.31 -4.47
CA VAL A 38 -5.51 0.04 -3.73
C VAL A 38 -5.06 -1.15 -4.56
N ASN A 39 -5.42 -1.19 -5.85
CA ASN A 39 -4.98 -2.23 -6.76
C ASN A 39 -3.46 -2.18 -7.01
N ASP A 40 -2.91 -0.97 -7.18
CA ASP A 40 -1.47 -0.77 -7.36
C ASP A 40 -0.69 -1.23 -6.12
N PHE A 41 -1.15 -0.85 -4.93
CA PHE A 41 -0.58 -1.32 -3.66
C PHE A 41 -0.67 -2.85 -3.53
N GLU A 42 -1.82 -3.47 -3.82
CA GLU A 42 -2.02 -4.91 -3.79
C GLU A 42 -1.03 -5.64 -4.74
N SER A 43 -0.89 -5.14 -5.96
CA SER A 43 0.04 -5.71 -6.95
C SER A 43 1.50 -5.59 -6.52
N LYS A 44 1.91 -4.44 -5.95
CA LYS A 44 3.28 -4.29 -5.42
C LYS A 44 3.51 -5.16 -4.19
N LYS A 45 2.52 -5.32 -3.31
CA LYS A 45 2.57 -6.23 -2.16
C LYS A 45 2.83 -7.66 -2.64
N GLU A 46 2.07 -8.15 -3.60
CA GLU A 46 2.26 -9.50 -4.17
C GLU A 46 3.63 -9.69 -4.82
N THR A 47 4.09 -8.67 -5.56
CA THR A 47 5.42 -8.68 -6.18
C THR A 47 6.53 -8.69 -5.13
N ALA A 48 6.41 -7.90 -4.07
CA ALA A 48 7.35 -7.90 -2.96
C ALA A 48 7.39 -9.27 -2.28
N ASN A 49 6.23 -9.86 -1.98
CA ASN A 49 6.12 -11.20 -1.39
C ASN A 49 6.86 -12.26 -2.23
N LYS A 50 6.60 -12.29 -3.54
CA LYS A 50 7.25 -13.22 -4.45
C LYS A 50 8.78 -13.07 -4.45
N ASN A 51 9.29 -11.83 -4.39
CA ASN A 51 10.74 -11.61 -4.36
C ASN A 51 11.36 -11.96 -3.01
N VAL A 52 10.66 -11.73 -1.90
CA VAL A 52 11.11 -12.16 -0.57
C VAL A 52 11.23 -13.68 -0.52
N ASN A 53 10.21 -14.42 -0.97
CA ASN A 53 10.27 -15.89 -1.03
C ASN A 53 11.40 -16.39 -1.92
N LYS A 54 11.60 -15.77 -3.09
CA LYS A 54 12.73 -16.09 -3.96
C LYS A 54 14.08 -15.80 -3.28
N GLY A 55 14.18 -14.69 -2.54
CA GLY A 55 15.35 -14.34 -1.74
C GLY A 55 15.68 -15.42 -0.72
N LEU A 56 14.67 -15.91 0.01
CA LEU A 56 14.81 -17.02 0.96
C LEU A 56 15.23 -18.33 0.28
N GLU A 57 14.60 -18.70 -0.84
CA GLU A 57 15.00 -19.86 -1.63
C GLU A 57 16.47 -19.78 -2.07
N SER A 58 16.91 -18.59 -2.50
CA SER A 58 18.31 -18.37 -2.89
C SER A 58 19.28 -18.47 -1.71
N LEU A 59 18.88 -17.98 -0.53
CA LEU A 59 19.65 -18.04 0.71
C LEU A 59 19.84 -19.51 1.16
N ASN A 60 18.77 -20.30 1.10
CA ASN A 60 18.80 -21.74 1.37
C ASN A 60 19.69 -22.50 0.38
N ALA A 61 19.58 -22.18 -0.91
CA ALA A 61 20.42 -22.80 -1.94
C ALA A 61 21.91 -22.48 -1.74
N LEU A 62 22.24 -21.25 -1.34
CA LEU A 62 23.61 -20.85 -1.03
C LEU A 62 24.17 -21.69 0.12
N LYS A 63 23.43 -21.83 1.23
CA LYS A 63 23.86 -22.68 2.36
C LYS A 63 24.22 -24.09 1.89
N SER A 64 23.34 -24.75 1.11
CA SER A 64 23.62 -26.09 0.59
C SER A 64 24.82 -26.14 -0.36
N ALA A 65 25.03 -25.10 -1.18
CA ALA A 65 26.16 -25.04 -2.10
C ALA A 65 27.51 -24.90 -1.37
N LEU A 66 27.53 -24.16 -0.27
CA LEU A 66 28.71 -23.99 0.58
C LEU A 66 29.07 -25.29 1.33
N GLU A 67 28.07 -26.02 1.85
CA GLU A 67 28.27 -27.35 2.44
C GLU A 67 28.85 -28.36 1.43
N ASP A 68 28.47 -28.21 0.15
CA ASP A 68 28.93 -29.03 -0.96
C ASP A 68 30.26 -28.57 -1.60
N THR A 69 30.85 -27.45 -1.15
CA THR A 69 32.07 -26.82 -1.71
C THR A 69 32.00 -26.47 -3.22
N LYS A 70 30.84 -26.02 -3.71
CA LYS A 70 30.61 -25.75 -5.16
C LYS A 70 30.40 -24.27 -5.46
N ASN A 71 31.26 -23.71 -6.33
CA ASN A 71 31.08 -22.40 -7.01
C ASN A 71 30.59 -21.26 -6.11
N GLU A 72 31.22 -21.10 -4.94
CA GLU A 72 30.80 -20.21 -3.85
C GLU A 72 30.56 -18.76 -4.31
N ASP A 73 31.52 -18.16 -5.02
CA ASP A 73 31.44 -16.78 -5.53
C ASP A 73 30.19 -16.52 -6.38
N LYS A 74 29.84 -17.49 -7.24
CA LYS A 74 28.68 -17.38 -8.13
C LYS A 74 27.38 -17.42 -7.35
N GLU A 75 27.30 -18.27 -6.33
CA GLU A 75 26.10 -18.38 -5.50
C GLU A 75 25.95 -17.15 -4.59
N PHE A 76 27.03 -16.60 -4.03
CA PHE A 76 26.99 -15.33 -3.30
C PHE A 76 26.49 -14.18 -4.18
N ALA A 77 27.06 -14.02 -5.38
CA ALA A 77 26.63 -12.97 -6.31
C ALA A 77 25.13 -13.07 -6.68
N LYS A 78 24.64 -14.30 -6.85
CA LYS A 78 23.22 -14.56 -7.12
C LYS A 78 22.33 -14.15 -5.94
N VAL A 79 22.71 -14.53 -4.72
CA VAL A 79 21.95 -14.19 -3.50
C VAL A 79 21.92 -12.68 -3.28
N TYR A 80 23.06 -11.98 -3.37
CA TYR A 80 23.09 -10.52 -3.30
C TYR A 80 22.19 -9.87 -4.35
N GLY A 81 22.23 -10.35 -5.60
CA GLY A 81 21.39 -9.82 -6.66
C GLY A 81 19.88 -10.05 -6.46
N ASP A 82 19.49 -11.13 -5.77
CA ASP A 82 18.08 -11.37 -5.43
C ASP A 82 17.64 -10.52 -4.23
N TRP A 83 18.49 -10.32 -3.21
CA TRP A 83 18.18 -9.42 -2.09
C TRP A 83 18.18 -7.93 -2.47
N GLU A 84 19.01 -7.51 -3.43
CA GLU A 84 18.93 -6.17 -4.02
C GLU A 84 17.59 -5.95 -4.75
N LYS A 85 17.02 -6.99 -5.37
CA LYS A 85 15.67 -6.90 -5.94
C LYS A 85 14.62 -6.80 -4.84
N VAL A 86 14.77 -7.53 -3.74
CA VAL A 86 13.87 -7.42 -2.56
C VAL A 86 13.83 -5.98 -2.07
N ASP A 87 14.97 -5.35 -1.80
CA ASP A 87 15.05 -3.95 -1.37
C ASP A 87 14.31 -3.01 -2.34
N ARG A 88 14.62 -3.12 -3.64
CA ARG A 88 13.92 -2.35 -4.67
C ARG A 88 12.40 -2.56 -4.65
N ARG A 89 11.91 -3.78 -4.38
CA ARG A 89 10.45 -4.03 -4.28
C ARG A 89 9.85 -3.46 -3.00
N VAL A 90 10.56 -3.54 -1.87
CA VAL A 90 10.12 -2.94 -0.61
C VAL A 90 10.04 -1.41 -0.71
N GLN A 91 11.01 -0.77 -1.36
CA GLN A 91 10.97 0.68 -1.62
C GLN A 91 9.80 1.09 -2.50
N ASN A 92 9.52 0.33 -3.58
CA ASN A 92 8.35 0.57 -4.42
C ASN A 92 7.04 0.38 -3.64
N LEU A 93 6.95 -0.66 -2.80
CA LEU A 93 5.79 -0.87 -1.93
C LEU A 93 5.59 0.30 -0.95
N ASN A 94 6.67 0.82 -0.36
CA ASN A 94 6.62 2.00 0.50
C ASN A 94 6.10 3.23 -0.24
N LYS A 95 6.46 3.40 -1.51
CA LYS A 95 5.93 4.48 -2.34
C LYS A 95 4.42 4.33 -2.55
N GLU A 96 3.95 3.16 -2.94
CA GLU A 96 2.50 2.92 -3.12
C GLU A 96 1.71 3.09 -1.81
N TYR A 97 2.34 2.79 -0.67
CA TYR A 97 1.76 3.03 0.64
C TYR A 97 1.57 4.53 0.93
N GLU A 98 2.57 5.37 0.64
CA GLU A 98 2.42 6.82 0.83
C GLU A 98 1.37 7.40 -0.13
N ASP A 99 1.34 6.92 -1.38
CA ASP A 99 0.30 7.31 -2.34
C ASP A 99 -1.10 6.86 -1.85
N LEU A 100 -1.23 5.64 -1.32
CA LEU A 100 -2.47 5.12 -0.73
C LEU A 100 -2.97 6.00 0.42
N LYS A 101 -2.07 6.36 1.33
CA LYS A 101 -2.35 7.27 2.46
C LYS A 101 -2.82 8.64 1.99
N GLU A 102 -2.17 9.21 0.98
CA GLU A 102 -2.56 10.49 0.39
C GLU A 102 -3.95 10.41 -0.25
N LYS A 103 -4.22 9.39 -1.08
CA LYS A 103 -5.52 9.24 -1.75
C LYS A 103 -6.65 8.99 -0.75
N ALA A 104 -6.40 8.22 0.30
CA ALA A 104 -7.36 8.04 1.39
C ALA A 104 -7.68 9.35 2.09
N SER A 105 -6.64 10.14 2.45
CA SER A 105 -6.81 11.44 3.09
C SER A 105 -7.65 12.39 2.23
N ASN A 106 -7.36 12.45 0.94
CA ASN A 106 -8.12 13.25 -0.03
C ASN A 106 -9.58 12.80 -0.10
N LEU A 107 -9.84 11.50 -0.18
CA LEU A 107 -11.20 10.95 -0.21
C LEU A 107 -11.97 11.29 1.06
N PHE A 108 -11.38 11.09 2.25
CA PHE A 108 -12.03 11.44 3.50
C PHE A 108 -12.31 12.93 3.62
N THR A 109 -11.36 13.77 3.22
CA THR A 109 -11.53 15.24 3.25
C THR A 109 -12.70 15.67 2.36
N ALA A 110 -12.75 15.14 1.14
CA ALA A 110 -13.85 15.42 0.23
C ALA A 110 -15.21 14.95 0.77
N MET A 111 -15.26 13.78 1.41
CA MET A 111 -16.48 13.28 2.06
C MET A 111 -16.94 14.22 3.17
N GLU A 112 -16.01 14.73 3.99
CA GLU A 112 -16.32 15.71 5.03
C GLU A 112 -16.81 17.03 4.46
N THR A 113 -16.13 17.59 3.45
CA THR A 113 -16.56 18.85 2.81
C THR A 113 -17.99 18.73 2.27
N GLN A 114 -18.26 17.66 1.50
CA GLN A 114 -19.58 17.45 0.91
C GLN A 114 -20.66 17.19 1.96
N THR A 115 -20.30 16.52 3.07
CA THR A 115 -21.24 16.31 4.18
C THR A 115 -21.52 17.59 4.94
N ASN A 116 -20.50 18.46 5.11
CA ASN A 116 -20.65 19.74 5.80
C ASN A 116 -21.53 20.74 5.04
N SER A 117 -21.64 20.60 3.71
CA SER A 117 -22.51 21.42 2.88
C SER A 117 -23.99 21.01 2.92
N LEU A 118 -24.35 19.95 3.65
CA LEU A 118 -25.74 19.51 3.80
C LEU A 118 -26.51 20.44 4.73
N SER A 119 -27.71 20.85 4.33
CA SER A 119 -28.62 21.66 5.14
C SER A 119 -29.39 20.84 6.19
N ASP A 120 -29.54 19.52 5.99
CA ASP A 120 -30.21 18.64 6.94
C ASP A 120 -29.23 18.24 8.08
N GLU A 121 -29.42 18.86 9.25
CA GLU A 121 -28.52 18.70 10.40
C GLU A 121 -28.45 17.25 10.92
N LYS A 122 -29.55 16.51 10.86
CA LYS A 122 -29.59 15.11 11.33
C LYS A 122 -28.73 14.22 10.42
N SER A 123 -28.87 14.37 9.12
CA SER A 123 -28.13 13.64 8.09
C SER A 123 -26.66 14.01 8.12
N LYS A 124 -26.36 15.32 8.22
CA LYS A 124 -25.00 15.84 8.40
C LYS A 124 -24.31 15.20 9.60
N LYS A 125 -24.92 15.26 10.79
CA LYS A 125 -24.36 14.66 12.01
C LYS A 125 -24.13 13.15 11.87
N THR A 126 -25.09 12.44 11.26
CA THR A 126 -25.00 10.99 11.08
C THR A 126 -23.85 10.60 10.14
N LEU A 127 -23.74 11.28 9.00
CA LEU A 127 -22.70 11.02 8.00
C LEU A 127 -21.32 11.42 8.50
N LEU A 128 -21.17 12.58 9.16
CA LEU A 128 -19.89 12.99 9.75
C LEU A 128 -19.41 11.96 10.79
N GLY A 129 -20.30 11.50 11.67
CA GLY A 129 -19.95 10.47 12.66
C GLY A 129 -19.51 9.15 12.02
N ALA A 130 -20.10 8.76 10.89
CA ALA A 130 -19.68 7.57 10.15
C ALA A 130 -18.31 7.77 9.47
N ILE A 131 -18.09 8.95 8.86
CA ILE A 131 -16.83 9.32 8.20
C ILE A 131 -15.68 9.36 9.20
N GLU A 132 -15.88 9.97 10.37
CA GLU A 132 -14.86 10.08 11.42
C GLU A 132 -14.45 8.70 11.96
N LYS A 133 -15.43 7.81 12.20
CA LYS A 133 -15.16 6.42 12.60
C LYS A 133 -14.38 5.66 11.55
N ALA A 134 -14.80 5.75 10.29
CA ALA A 134 -14.12 5.10 9.17
C ALA A 134 -12.68 5.63 9.00
N ARG A 135 -12.47 6.95 9.09
CA ARG A 135 -11.15 7.58 9.05
C ARG A 135 -10.27 7.10 10.18
N THR A 136 -10.78 7.09 11.41
CA THR A 136 -10.02 6.66 12.59
C THR A 136 -9.55 5.21 12.47
N LYS A 137 -10.46 4.30 12.08
CA LYS A 137 -10.14 2.89 11.85
C LYS A 137 -9.10 2.74 10.74
N TYR A 138 -9.30 3.43 9.62
CA TYR A 138 -8.41 3.33 8.47
C TYR A 138 -7.02 3.92 8.76
N ASN A 139 -6.91 4.99 9.54
CA ASN A 139 -5.62 5.52 10.00
C ASN A 139 -4.86 4.49 10.86
N GLY A 140 -5.56 3.70 11.67
CA GLY A 140 -4.99 2.55 12.38
C GLY A 140 -4.43 1.48 11.42
N THR A 141 -5.19 1.17 10.37
CA THR A 141 -4.73 0.28 9.28
C THR A 141 -3.47 0.81 8.62
N LEU A 142 -3.41 2.10 8.26
CA LEU A 142 -2.23 2.71 7.63
C LEU A 142 -1.01 2.65 8.57
N ALA A 143 -1.19 2.95 9.86
CA ALA A 143 -0.11 2.86 10.84
C ALA A 143 0.46 1.44 10.97
N ASN A 144 -0.40 0.41 11.00
CA ASN A 144 0.04 -0.98 11.01
C ASN A 144 0.71 -1.39 9.69
N THR A 145 0.22 -0.88 8.56
CA THR A 145 0.83 -1.10 7.24
C THR A 145 2.26 -0.55 7.19
N SER A 146 2.47 0.67 7.70
CA SER A 146 3.80 1.28 7.82
C SER A 146 4.76 0.38 8.60
N LYS A 147 4.31 -0.11 9.76
CA LYS A 147 5.11 -1.02 10.60
C LYS A 147 5.45 -2.32 9.87
N ALA A 148 4.51 -2.88 9.12
CA ALA A 148 4.76 -4.10 8.34
C ALA A 148 5.80 -3.86 7.22
N ILE A 149 5.76 -2.70 6.55
CA ILE A 149 6.79 -2.30 5.57
C ILE A 149 8.15 -2.13 6.25
N ASP A 150 8.20 -1.55 7.46
CA ASP A 150 9.46 -1.44 8.20
C ASP A 150 10.01 -2.81 8.63
N LYS A 151 9.13 -3.75 9.00
CA LYS A 151 9.52 -5.15 9.23
C LYS A 151 10.12 -5.80 7.98
N LEU A 152 9.64 -5.49 6.77
CA LEU A 152 10.25 -5.95 5.52
C LEU A 152 11.66 -5.37 5.31
N LYS A 153 11.86 -4.08 5.61
CA LYS A 153 13.18 -3.45 5.52
C LYS A 153 14.17 -4.10 6.48
N LEU A 154 13.73 -4.38 7.71
CA LEU A 154 14.54 -5.12 8.69
C LEU A 154 14.86 -6.53 8.22
N LEU A 155 13.87 -7.24 7.68
CA LEU A 155 14.04 -8.59 7.15
C LEU A 155 15.11 -8.64 6.04
N HIS A 156 15.11 -7.65 5.13
CA HIS A 156 16.17 -7.49 4.14
C HIS A 156 17.55 -7.30 4.79
N GLY A 157 17.66 -6.43 5.80
CA GLY A 157 18.91 -6.22 6.54
C GLY A 157 19.41 -7.50 7.20
N ASP A 158 18.52 -8.20 7.92
CA ASP A 158 18.84 -9.47 8.60
C ASP A 158 19.32 -10.53 7.61
N ALA A 159 18.70 -10.60 6.42
CA ALA A 159 19.12 -11.52 5.38
C ALA A 159 20.51 -11.21 4.84
N LEU A 160 20.84 -9.93 4.61
CA LEU A 160 22.20 -9.55 4.20
C LEU A 160 23.25 -9.88 5.26
N GLU A 161 22.92 -9.73 6.54
CA GLU A 161 23.82 -10.16 7.63
C GLU A 161 24.04 -11.67 7.62
N VAL A 162 23.01 -12.46 7.31
CA VAL A 162 23.17 -13.91 7.12
C VAL A 162 24.06 -14.23 5.92
N VAL A 163 23.92 -13.53 4.80
CA VAL A 163 24.81 -13.72 3.63
C VAL A 163 26.27 -13.46 4.01
N LYS A 164 26.54 -12.35 4.70
CA LYS A 164 27.90 -12.03 5.18
C LYS A 164 28.45 -13.08 6.15
N ALA A 165 27.61 -13.57 7.05
CA ALA A 165 27.98 -14.64 7.96
C ALA A 165 28.33 -15.93 7.19
N LEU A 166 27.58 -16.26 6.13
CA LEU A 166 27.88 -17.39 5.23
C LEU A 166 29.21 -17.20 4.49
N GLU A 167 29.55 -15.98 4.06
CA GLU A 167 30.86 -15.69 3.44
C GLU A 167 32.02 -15.95 4.40
N VAL A 168 31.91 -15.46 5.64
CA VAL A 168 32.93 -15.69 6.67
C VAL A 168 33.02 -17.17 7.03
N ALA A 169 31.87 -17.85 7.18
CA ALA A 169 31.80 -19.27 7.45
C ALA A 169 32.48 -20.11 6.36
N ALA A 170 32.25 -19.78 5.09
CA ALA A 170 32.92 -20.42 3.96
C ALA A 170 34.44 -20.21 4.01
N ALA A 171 34.90 -18.97 4.24
CA ALA A 171 36.33 -18.66 4.35
C ALA A 171 37.03 -19.37 5.53
N LEU A 172 36.30 -19.60 6.63
CA LEU A 172 36.79 -20.30 7.82
C LEU A 172 36.53 -21.82 7.79
N ASN A 173 35.83 -22.33 6.77
CA ASN A 173 35.34 -23.69 6.69
C ASN A 173 34.56 -24.13 7.96
N SER A 174 33.71 -23.25 8.49
CA SER A 174 32.95 -23.45 9.75
C SER A 174 31.52 -22.93 9.61
N PHE A 175 30.55 -23.83 9.52
CA PHE A 175 29.15 -23.52 9.20
C PHE A 175 28.18 -23.63 10.40
N ASP A 176 28.69 -23.88 11.60
CA ASP A 176 27.92 -24.43 12.73
C ASP A 176 26.93 -23.46 13.44
N ASN A 177 26.59 -22.30 12.88
CA ASN A 177 25.77 -21.31 13.60
C ASN A 177 24.77 -20.46 12.79
N ILE A 178 24.52 -20.80 11.51
CA ILE A 178 23.74 -19.93 10.61
C ILE A 178 22.27 -20.35 10.48
N ASN A 179 21.95 -21.61 10.80
CA ASN A 179 20.64 -22.21 10.54
C ASN A 179 19.49 -21.55 11.30
N ASP A 180 19.75 -21.07 12.52
CA ASP A 180 18.73 -20.45 13.37
C ASP A 180 18.36 -19.05 12.89
N GLN A 181 19.32 -18.30 12.35
CA GLN A 181 19.07 -16.98 11.78
C GLN A 181 18.21 -17.10 10.51
N MET A 182 18.50 -18.06 9.64
CA MET A 182 17.72 -18.32 8.43
C MET A 182 16.25 -18.68 8.76
N LYS A 183 16.04 -19.62 9.68
CA LYS A 183 14.69 -20.01 10.14
C LYS A 183 13.93 -18.83 10.76
N SER A 184 14.62 -17.96 11.47
CA SER A 184 14.01 -16.75 12.05
C SER A 184 13.50 -15.79 10.98
N ILE A 185 14.26 -15.59 9.90
CA ILE A 185 13.87 -14.75 8.76
C ILE A 185 12.66 -15.36 8.05
N GLU A 186 12.69 -16.66 7.75
CA GLU A 186 11.58 -17.38 7.10
C GLU A 186 10.29 -17.28 7.92
N GLY A 187 10.36 -17.56 9.23
CA GLY A 187 9.20 -17.55 10.12
C GLY A 187 8.52 -16.18 10.27
N ARG A 188 9.20 -15.09 9.90
CA ARG A 188 8.64 -13.73 9.96
C ARG A 188 7.89 -13.32 8.69
N VAL A 189 8.16 -13.94 7.54
CA VAL A 189 7.60 -13.51 6.24
C VAL A 189 6.08 -13.59 6.24
N ASP A 190 5.51 -14.74 6.60
CA ASP A 190 4.06 -14.94 6.54
C ASP A 190 3.29 -13.95 7.41
N GLY A 191 3.77 -13.68 8.62
CA GLY A 191 3.17 -12.69 9.52
C GLY A 191 3.18 -11.29 8.93
N ILE A 192 4.31 -10.87 8.35
CA ILE A 192 4.43 -9.58 7.67
C ILE A 192 3.45 -9.48 6.49
N MET A 193 3.33 -10.54 5.69
CA MET A 193 2.44 -10.55 4.52
C MET A 193 0.97 -10.52 4.92
N GLN A 194 0.60 -11.19 6.01
CA GLN A 194 -0.75 -11.12 6.57
C GLN A 194 -1.08 -9.70 7.03
N GLU A 195 -0.15 -9.03 7.73
CA GLU A 195 -0.32 -7.63 8.15
C GLU A 195 -0.53 -6.69 6.95
N LEU A 196 0.25 -6.85 5.87
CA LEU A 196 0.06 -6.08 4.64
C LEU A 196 -1.26 -6.39 3.92
N ASN A 197 -1.75 -7.63 4.02
CA ASN A 197 -3.01 -8.03 3.40
C ASN A 197 -4.22 -7.38 4.07
N VAL A 198 -4.15 -7.15 5.38
CA VAL A 198 -5.19 -6.40 6.11
C VAL A 198 -5.37 -5.01 5.50
N ALA A 199 -4.28 -4.35 5.08
CA ALA A 199 -4.36 -3.04 4.43
C ALA A 199 -5.22 -3.06 3.16
N VAL A 200 -5.03 -4.06 2.31
CA VAL A 200 -5.81 -4.24 1.07
C VAL A 200 -7.29 -4.47 1.39
N VAL A 201 -7.57 -5.38 2.33
CA VAL A 201 -8.95 -5.74 2.72
C VAL A 201 -9.69 -4.54 3.31
N GLU A 202 -9.08 -3.82 4.26
CA GLU A 202 -9.69 -2.64 4.86
C GLU A 202 -9.84 -1.48 3.87
N SER A 203 -8.90 -1.33 2.92
CA SER A 203 -9.02 -0.31 1.86
C SER A 203 -10.18 -0.62 0.90
N LYS A 204 -10.34 -1.89 0.52
CA LYS A 204 -11.46 -2.37 -0.32
C LYS A 204 -12.82 -2.02 0.29
N LYS A 205 -12.96 -2.18 1.61
CA LYS A 205 -14.20 -1.83 2.33
C LYS A 205 -14.62 -0.38 2.09
N LEU A 206 -13.68 0.58 2.05
CA LEU A 206 -14.01 2.01 1.88
C LEU A 206 -14.75 2.33 0.57
N TYR A 207 -14.63 1.48 -0.46
CA TYR A 207 -15.36 1.67 -1.72
C TYR A 207 -16.40 0.60 -2.03
N GLU A 208 -16.35 -0.56 -1.38
CA GLU A 208 -17.29 -1.68 -1.56
C GLU A 208 -18.48 -1.63 -0.59
N LYS A 209 -18.29 -1.09 0.62
CA LYS A 209 -19.33 -1.07 1.67
C LYS A 209 -19.99 0.30 1.81
N LYS A 210 -21.15 0.32 2.45
CA LYS A 210 -21.78 1.58 2.87
C LYS A 210 -20.97 2.19 4.01
N ILE A 211 -20.87 3.53 4.05
CA ILE A 211 -20.08 4.22 5.09
C ILE A 211 -20.55 3.86 6.52
N THR A 212 -21.83 3.55 6.69
CA THR A 212 -22.43 3.12 7.97
C THR A 212 -21.95 1.74 8.43
N GLU A 213 -21.46 0.91 7.52
CA GLU A 213 -20.94 -0.46 7.79
C GLU A 213 -19.42 -0.47 8.01
N LEU A 214 -18.74 0.69 7.90
CA LEU A 214 -17.29 0.79 8.06
C LEU A 214 -16.86 0.93 9.52
N GLY A 215 -17.76 1.37 10.39
CA GLY A 215 -17.53 1.57 11.82
C GLY A 215 -17.78 0.34 12.70
N GLU A 216 -18.30 -0.74 12.12
CA GLU A 216 -18.42 -2.08 12.74
C GLU A 216 -17.14 -2.90 12.47
#